data_AF-A0A497K161-F1
#
_entry.id   AF-A0A497K161-F1
#
_cell.length_a   1.000
_cell.length_b   1.000
_cell.length_c   1.000
_cell.angle_alpha   90.00
_cell.angle_beta   90.00
_cell.angle_gamma   90.00
#
_symmetry.space_group_name_H-M   'P 1'
#
loop_
_entity.id
_entity.type
_entity.pdbx_description
1 polymer ?
#
loop_
_entity_poly.entity_id
_entity_poly.type
_entity_poly.pdbx_seq_one_letter_code
_entity_poly.pdbx_strand_id
1 'polypeptide(L)'
;DVEKSREFCQRRLEEISKKWSSMRRDKIEEVMNLELKASEIKDEIKETEARYAVGEFEESAYESRLGALQGELRSIERKIEEIRRYIDDIDMKIFRCFETLRESS
;
A
#
# COMPACT_ATOMS: atom_id res chain seq x y z
N ASP A 1 15.32 8.23 -38.76
CA ASP A 1 13.88 7.97 -38.91
C ASP A 1 13.22 8.18 -37.55
N VAL A 2 12.80 9.43 -37.28
CA VAL A 2 12.34 9.87 -35.95
C VAL A 2 10.98 9.26 -35.62
N GLU A 3 10.11 9.15 -36.62
CA GLU A 3 8.76 8.57 -36.48
C GLU A 3 8.81 7.10 -36.06
N LYS A 4 9.66 6.29 -36.71
CA LYS A 4 9.85 4.88 -36.32
C LYS A 4 10.39 4.70 -34.91
N SER A 5 11.27 5.62 -34.48
CA SER A 5 11.82 5.60 -33.11
C SER A 5 10.74 5.93 -32.08
N ARG A 6 9.85 6.86 -32.41
CA ARG A 6 8.71 7.24 -31.60
C ARG A 6 7.67 6.13 -31.49
N GLU A 7 7.26 5.52 -32.60
CA GLU A 7 6.34 4.38 -32.62
C GLU A 7 6.90 3.20 -31.80
N PHE A 8 8.21 3.00 -31.82
CA PHE A 8 8.88 2.02 -30.96
C PHE A 8 8.74 2.37 -29.47
N CYS A 9 9.02 3.62 -29.09
CA CYS A 9 8.85 4.10 -27.71
C CYS A 9 7.40 3.98 -27.22
N GLN A 10 6.43 4.34 -28.06
CA GLN A 10 5.00 4.23 -27.77
C GLN A 10 4.61 2.78 -27.45
N ARG A 11 4.93 1.84 -28.35
CA ARG A 11 4.65 0.41 -28.14
C ARG A 11 5.29 -0.12 -26.87
N ARG A 12 6.54 0.27 -26.59
CA ARG A 12 7.25 -0.16 -25.39
C ARG A 12 6.62 0.41 -24.12
N LEU A 13 6.15 1.65 -24.15
CA LEU A 13 5.46 2.26 -23.02
C LEU A 13 4.10 1.62 -22.76
N GLU A 14 3.36 1.24 -23.81
CA GLU A 14 2.11 0.49 -23.69
C GLU A 14 2.33 -0.89 -23.05
N GLU A 15 3.39 -1.60 -23.44
CA GLU A 15 3.76 -2.88 -22.80
C GLU A 15 4.11 -2.71 -21.32
N ILE A 16 4.87 -1.67 -20.97
CA ILE A 16 5.20 -1.33 -19.58
C ILE A 16 3.93 -1.03 -18.80
N SER A 17 3.05 -0.19 -19.35
CA SER A 17 1.77 0.19 -18.73
C SER A 17 0.88 -1.03 -18.48
N LYS A 18 0.82 -1.96 -19.44
CA LYS A 18 0.06 -3.21 -19.30
C LYS A 18 0.62 -4.10 -18.19
N LYS A 19 1.94 -4.26 -18.12
CA LYS A 19 2.61 -5.02 -17.04
C LYS A 19 2.36 -4.37 -15.68
N TRP A 20 2.54 -3.05 -15.61
CA TRP A 20 2.27 -2.28 -14.41
C TRP A 20 0.82 -2.43 -13.95
N SER A 21 -0.16 -2.43 -14.87
CA SER A 21 -1.56 -2.59 -14.53
C SER A 21 -1.85 -3.91 -13.81
N SER A 22 -1.10 -4.98 -14.11
CA SER A 22 -1.21 -6.24 -13.36
C SER A 22 -0.60 -6.11 -11.97
N MET A 23 0.65 -5.65 -11.90
CA MET A 23 1.37 -5.49 -10.63
C MET A 23 0.64 -4.55 -9.66
N ARG A 24 0.05 -3.47 -10.19
CA ARG A 24 -0.75 -2.52 -9.42
C ARG A 24 -1.95 -3.18 -8.76
N ARG A 25 -2.65 -4.09 -9.46
CA ARG A 25 -3.77 -4.84 -8.88
C ARG A 25 -3.30 -5.70 -7.71
N ASP A 26 -2.20 -6.42 -7.88
CA ASP A 26 -1.62 -7.26 -6.82
C ASP A 26 -1.24 -6.40 -5.59
N LYS A 27 -0.71 -5.19 -5.82
CA LYS A 27 -0.39 -4.23 -4.75
C LYS A 27 -1.63 -3.64 -4.08
N ILE A 28 -2.71 -3.39 -4.81
CA ILE A 28 -3.98 -2.97 -4.23
C ILE A 28 -4.57 -4.08 -3.36
N GLU A 29 -4.53 -5.33 -3.83
CA GLU A 29 -4.95 -6.49 -3.05
C GLU A 29 -4.11 -6.65 -1.77
N GLU A 30 -2.79 -6.46 -1.86
CA GLU A 30 -1.90 -6.43 -0.69
C GLU A 30 -2.34 -5.37 0.33
N VAL A 31 -2.67 -4.15 -0.12
CA VAL A 31 -3.20 -3.09 0.75
C VAL A 31 -4.52 -3.49 1.39
N MET A 32 -5.47 -4.03 0.63
CA MET A 32 -6.77 -4.46 1.16
C MET A 32 -6.62 -5.51 2.26
N ASN A 33 -5.73 -6.49 2.05
CA ASN A 33 -5.43 -7.52 3.05
C ASN A 33 -4.78 -6.93 4.32
N LEU A 34 -3.90 -5.93 4.16
CA LEU A 34 -3.30 -5.23 5.29
C LEU A 34 -4.33 -4.37 6.05
N GLU A 35 -5.26 -3.73 5.35
CA GLU A 35 -6.34 -2.96 5.96
C GLU A 35 -7.29 -3.84 6.78
N LEU A 36 -7.59 -5.05 6.28
CA LEU A 36 -8.35 -6.03 7.04
C LEU A 36 -7.63 -6.41 8.35
N LYS A 37 -6.35 -6.75 8.28
CA LYS A 37 -5.53 -7.06 9.47
C LYS A 37 -5.44 -5.89 10.45
N ALA A 38 -5.32 -4.67 9.94
CA ALA A 38 -5.33 -3.47 10.79
C ALA A 38 -6.67 -3.32 11.52
N SER A 39 -7.79 -3.65 10.87
CA SER A 39 -9.11 -3.67 11.51
C SER A 39 -9.19 -4.74 12.60
N GLU A 40 -8.72 -5.95 12.33
CA GLU A 40 -8.68 -7.06 13.30
C GLU A 40 -7.89 -6.66 14.56
N ILE A 41 -6.70 -6.07 14.39
CA ILE A 41 -5.88 -5.60 15.53
C ILE A 41 -6.57 -4.48 16.29
N LYS A 42 -7.27 -3.56 15.60
CA LYS A 42 -8.05 -2.50 16.27
C LYS A 42 -9.17 -3.08 17.13
N ASP A 43 -9.80 -4.16 16.69
CA ASP A 43 -10.83 -4.84 17.47
C ASP A 43 -10.21 -5.62 18.64
N GLU A 44 -9.05 -6.24 18.47
CA GLU A 44 -8.31 -6.88 19.57
C GLU A 44 -7.84 -5.88 20.64
N ILE A 45 -7.44 -4.67 20.23
CA ILE A 45 -7.11 -3.58 21.15
C ILE A 45 -8.33 -3.24 22.02
N LYS A 46 -9.51 -3.03 21.40
CA LYS A 46 -10.74 -2.74 22.14
C LYS A 46 -11.13 -3.88 23.09
N GLU A 47 -10.98 -5.12 22.66
CA GLU A 47 -11.23 -6.28 23.52
C GLU A 47 -10.29 -6.28 24.72
N THR A 48 -8.99 -6.03 24.48
CA THR A 48 -7.97 -5.98 25.53
C THR A 48 -8.27 -4.88 26.55
N GLU A 49 -8.67 -3.69 26.09
CA GLU A 49 -9.11 -2.58 26.95
C GLU A 49 -10.35 -2.94 27.77
N ALA A 50 -11.37 -3.55 27.16
CA ALA A 50 -12.59 -3.95 27.85
C ALA A 50 -12.33 -5.00 28.94
N ARG A 51 -11.48 -5.99 28.64
CA ARG A 51 -11.10 -7.07 29.58
C ARG A 51 -10.27 -6.55 30.75
N TYR A 52 -9.36 -5.59 30.49
CA TYR A 52 -8.66 -4.90 31.56
C TYR A 52 -9.63 -4.11 32.45
N ALA A 53 -10.61 -3.40 31.87
CA ALA A 53 -11.58 -2.62 32.63
C ALA A 53 -12.45 -3.47 33.58
N VAL A 54 -12.70 -4.74 33.25
CA VAL A 54 -13.41 -5.70 34.14
C VAL A 54 -12.48 -6.48 35.07
N GLY A 55 -11.18 -6.17 35.06
CA GLY A 55 -10.19 -6.73 35.99
C GLY A 55 -9.65 -8.10 35.61
N GLU A 56 -9.76 -8.53 34.34
CA GLU A 56 -9.19 -9.81 33.90
C GLU A 56 -7.65 -9.81 33.83
N PHE A 57 -7.03 -8.63 33.78
CA PHE A 57 -5.59 -8.47 33.69
C PHE A 57 -5.04 -7.57 34.79
N GLU A 58 -3.84 -7.88 35.24
CA GLU A 58 -3.00 -6.90 35.95
C GLU A 58 -2.48 -5.85 34.97
N GLU A 59 -2.21 -4.65 35.48
CA GLU A 59 -1.77 -3.48 34.69
C GLU A 59 -0.56 -3.80 33.79
N SER A 60 0.45 -4.51 34.32
CA SER A 60 1.65 -4.88 33.57
C SER A 60 1.37 -5.78 32.36
N ALA A 61 0.43 -6.73 32.49
CA ALA A 61 0.04 -7.63 31.41
C ALA A 61 -0.76 -6.89 30.34
N TYR A 62 -1.64 -5.97 30.77
CA TYR A 62 -2.39 -5.09 29.88
C TYR A 62 -1.45 -4.20 29.06
N GLU A 63 -0.53 -3.48 29.72
CA GLU A 63 0.40 -2.58 29.05
C GLU A 63 1.28 -3.30 28.03
N SER A 64 1.81 -4.47 28.40
CA SER A 64 2.62 -5.28 27.49
C SER A 64 1.83 -5.71 26.26
N ARG A 65 0.59 -6.19 26.43
CA ARG A 65 -0.25 -6.64 25.31
C ARG A 65 -0.67 -5.48 24.41
N LEU A 66 -1.11 -4.37 25.01
CA LEU A 66 -1.48 -3.18 24.27
C LEU A 66 -0.29 -2.62 23.48
N GLY A 67 0.89 -2.56 24.11
CA GLY A 67 2.12 -2.10 23.46
C GLY A 67 2.48 -2.94 22.23
N ALA A 68 2.35 -4.26 22.31
CA ALA A 68 2.58 -5.16 21.19
C ALA A 68 1.58 -4.92 20.05
N LEU A 69 0.28 -4.89 20.34
CA LEU A 69 -0.79 -4.67 19.35
C LEU A 69 -0.66 -3.31 18.66
N GLN A 70 -0.39 -2.24 19.44
CA GLN A 70 -0.14 -0.92 18.87
C GLN A 70 1.13 -0.88 18.01
N GLY A 71 2.17 -1.64 18.40
CA GLY A 71 3.38 -1.78 17.60
C GLY A 71 3.13 -2.45 16.26
N GLU A 72 2.34 -3.52 16.26
CA GLU A 72 1.94 -4.23 15.05
C GLU A 72 1.07 -3.35 14.14
N LEU A 73 0.07 -2.66 14.71
CA LEU A 73 -0.79 -1.76 13.96
C LEU A 73 0.02 -0.67 13.24
N ARG A 74 0.94 0.00 13.95
CA ARG A 74 1.83 1.01 13.34
C ARG A 74 2.71 0.44 12.22
N SER A 75 3.14 -0.82 12.35
CA SER A 75 3.93 -1.50 11.33
C SER A 75 3.11 -1.75 10.06
N ILE A 76 1.86 -2.18 10.21
CA ILE A 76 0.93 -2.40 9.11
C ILE A 76 0.58 -1.08 8.42
N GLU A 77 0.23 -0.05 9.18
CA GLU A 77 -0.10 1.28 8.63
C GLU A 77 1.06 1.85 7.80
N ARG A 78 2.31 1.71 8.28
CA ARG A 78 3.50 2.11 7.53
C ARG A 78 3.66 1.35 6.21
N LYS A 79 3.43 0.03 6.21
CA LYS A 79 3.51 -0.78 4.98
C LYS A 79 2.46 -0.36 3.96
N ILE A 80 1.23 -0.07 4.41
CA ILE A 80 0.17 0.46 3.53
C ILE A 80 0.63 1.77 2.88
N GLU A 81 1.18 2.70 3.65
CA GLU A 81 1.71 3.96 3.12
C GLU A 81 2.88 3.78 2.14
N GLU A 82 3.78 2.84 2.41
CA GLU A 82 4.88 2.49 1.50
C GLU A 82 4.36 1.96 0.15
N ILE A 83 3.39 1.05 0.17
CA ILE A 83 2.80 0.49 -1.05
C ILE A 83 2.04 1.57 -1.83
N ARG A 84 1.26 2.42 -1.15
CA ARG A 84 0.54 3.53 -1.79
C ARG A 84 1.49 4.51 -2.47
N ARG A 85 2.55 4.93 -1.77
CA ARG A 85 3.59 5.79 -2.36
C ARG A 85 4.28 5.15 -3.56
N TYR A 86 4.54 3.84 -3.50
CA TYR A 86 5.10 3.12 -4.64
C TYR A 86 4.15 3.11 -5.84
N ILE A 87 2.86 2.87 -5.63
CA ILE A 87 1.85 2.93 -6.70
C ILE A 87 1.84 4.33 -7.34
N ASP A 88 1.75 5.37 -6.51
CA ASP A 88 1.68 6.75 -6.97
C ASP A 88 2.93 7.15 -7.77
N ASP A 89 4.12 6.77 -7.30
CA ASP A 89 5.38 7.05 -7.99
C ASP A 89 5.44 6.41 -9.39
N ILE A 90 5.05 5.14 -9.51
CA ILE A 90 5.08 4.44 -10.81
C ILE A 90 3.98 4.97 -11.74
N ASP A 91 2.77 5.19 -11.24
CA ASP A 91 1.68 5.83 -11.99
C ASP A 91 2.15 7.16 -12.58
N MET A 92 2.83 7.98 -11.77
CA MET A 92 3.28 9.30 -12.19
C MET A 92 4.42 9.25 -13.20
N LYS A 93 5.31 8.27 -13.10
CA LYS A 93 6.34 8.02 -14.12
C LYS A 93 5.73 7.61 -15.46
N ILE A 94 4.77 6.68 -15.44
CA ILE A 94 4.09 6.24 -16.67
C ILE A 94 3.31 7.40 -17.31
N PHE A 95 2.58 8.17 -16.50
CA PHE A 95 1.86 9.35 -16.97
C PHE A 95 2.80 10.36 -17.65
N ARG A 96 3.92 10.72 -17.00
CA ARG A 96 4.91 11.64 -17.58
C ARG A 96 5.48 11.13 -18.91
N CYS A 97 5.78 9.83 -19.01
CA CYS A 97 6.26 9.25 -20.26
C CYS A 97 5.24 9.40 -21.40
N PHE A 98 3.95 9.19 -21.13
CA PHE A 98 2.90 9.39 -22.13
C PHE A 98 2.76 10.87 -22.53
N GLU A 99 2.82 11.80 -21.58
CA GLU A 99 2.75 13.23 -21.87
C GLU A 99 3.93 13.69 -22.75
N THR A 100 5.16 13.24 -22.46
CA THR A 100 6.33 13.55 -23.30
C THR A 100 6.18 12.99 -24.73
N LEU A 101 5.62 11.79 -24.87
CA LEU A 101 5.33 11.23 -26.19
C LEU A 101 4.20 11.98 -26.91
N ARG A 102 3.28 12.63 -26.20
CA ARG A 102 2.23 13.47 -26.81
C ARG A 102 2.75 14.85 -27.23
N GLU A 103 3.55 15.52 -26.39
CA GLU A 103 4.10 16.85 -26.67
C GLU A 103 5.13 16.87 -27.82
N SER A 104 5.73 15.71 -28.11
CA SER A 104 6.61 15.52 -29.27
C SER A 104 5.84 15.21 -30.58
N SER A 105 4.51 15.35 -30.60
CA SER A 105 3.62 15.16 -31.77
C SER A 105 3.19 16.50 -32.36
#